data_AF-A0A7C6FCI4-F1
#
_entry.id   AF-A0A7C6FCI4-F1
#
_cell.length_a   1.000
_cell.length_b   1.000
_cell.length_c   1.000
_cell.angle_alpha   90.00
_cell.angle_beta   90.00
_cell.angle_gamma   90.00
#
_symmetry.space_group_name_H-M   'P 1'
#
loop_
_entity.id
_entity.type
_entity.pdbx_description
1 polymer ?
#
loop_
_entity_poly.entity_id
_entity_poly.type
_entity_poly.pdbx_seq_one_letter_code
_entity_poly.pdbx_strand_id
1 'polypeptide(L)'
;MYEIKPSGADRVKESDIERDFIAKLEELNYIYQPNIRDNQSLEKNFREKFETLNRVRLTDKEFSRLLEEITSPSVFKTSKLLREINSFEREDGTPLHYT
;
A
#
# COMPACT_ATOMS: atom_id res chain seq x y z
N MET A 1 58.57 -0.90 -5.01
CA MET A 1 57.61 -0.12 -4.21
C MET A 1 56.25 -0.31 -4.86
N TYR A 2 55.38 -1.16 -4.30
CA TYR A 2 54.02 -1.32 -4.82
C TYR A 2 53.12 -0.32 -4.12
N GLU A 3 52.49 0.58 -4.88
CA GLU A 3 51.44 1.45 -4.36
C GLU A 3 50.23 0.58 -3.98
N ILE A 4 50.02 0.42 -2.68
CA ILE A 4 48.81 -0.17 -2.15
C ILE A 4 47.72 0.89 -2.32
N LYS A 5 46.88 0.74 -3.36
CA LYS A 5 45.60 1.47 -3.39
C LYS A 5 44.82 1.07 -2.14
N PRO A 6 44.32 2.03 -1.34
CA PRO A 6 43.54 1.68 -0.17
C PRO A 6 42.33 0.87 -0.63
N SER A 7 42.19 -0.35 -0.10
CA SER A 7 40.98 -1.14 -0.26
C SER A 7 39.87 -0.48 0.57
N GLY A 8 39.28 0.57 0.02
CA GLY A 8 37.94 0.97 0.41
C GLY A 8 37.05 -0.18 -0.04
N ALA A 9 36.73 -1.10 0.86
CA ALA A 9 35.58 -1.97 0.64
C ALA A 9 34.41 -1.03 0.36
N ASP A 10 33.92 -1.01 -0.88
CA ASP A 10 32.75 -0.25 -1.27
C ASP A 10 31.59 -0.71 -0.39
N ARG A 11 31.35 0.02 0.69
CA ARG A 11 30.23 -0.21 1.57
C ARG A 11 28.99 0.20 0.81
N VAL A 12 28.24 -0.78 0.35
CA VAL A 12 26.91 -0.57 -0.22
C VAL A 12 26.09 0.26 0.77
N LYS A 13 25.61 1.42 0.35
CA LYS A 13 24.77 2.28 1.19
C LYS A 13 23.32 1.85 1.07
N GLU A 14 22.52 2.06 2.12
CA GLU A 14 21.08 1.76 2.08
C GLU A 14 20.39 2.47 0.91
N SER A 15 20.78 3.71 0.60
CA SER A 15 20.27 4.48 -0.54
C SER A 15 20.57 3.83 -1.90
N ASP A 16 21.69 3.11 -2.03
CA ASP A 16 22.03 2.40 -3.26
C ASP A 16 21.14 1.15 -3.41
N ILE A 17 20.94 0.41 -2.32
CA ILE A 17 20.04 -0.75 -2.28
C ILE A 17 18.60 -0.33 -2.58
N GLU A 18 18.12 0.74 -1.94
CA GLU A 18 16.76 1.25 -2.13
C GLU A 18 16.51 1.66 -3.59
N ARG A 19 17.42 2.42 -4.19
CA ARG A 19 17.34 2.84 -5.59
C ARG A 19 17.28 1.62 -6.53
N ASP A 20 18.19 0.68 -6.36
CA ASP A 20 18.28 -0.48 -7.23
C ASP A 20 17.06 -1.41 -7.05
N PHE A 21 16.50 -1.49 -5.83
CA PHE A 21 15.28 -2.23 -5.55
C PHE A 21 14.03 -1.58 -6.16
N ILE A 22 13.88 -0.26 -6.05
CA ILE A 22 12.77 0.48 -6.70
C ILE A 22 12.84 0.28 -8.22
N ALA A 23 14.02 0.42 -8.83
CA ALA A 23 14.20 0.19 -10.26
C ALA A 23 13.75 -1.23 -10.66
N LYS A 24 14.08 -2.24 -9.84
CA LYS A 24 13.65 -3.62 -10.09
C LYS A 24 12.14 -3.80 -9.99
N LEU A 25 11.48 -3.12 -9.06
CA LEU A 25 10.03 -3.15 -8.92
C LEU A 25 9.34 -2.48 -10.12
N GLU A 26 9.88 -1.37 -10.63
CA GLU A 26 9.38 -0.70 -11.83
C GLU A 26 9.50 -1.60 -13.08
N GLU A 27 10.61 -2.35 -13.23
CA GLU A 27 10.73 -3.39 -14.27
C GLU A 27 9.65 -4.49 -14.15
N LEU A 28 9.19 -4.77 -12.94
CA LEU A 28 8.11 -5.73 -12.64
C LEU A 28 6.71 -5.08 -12.73
N ASN A 29 6.60 -3.89 -13.30
CA ASN A 29 5.37 -3.10 -13.47
C ASN A 29 4.74 -2.59 -12.17
N TYR A 30 5.47 -2.55 -11.06
CA TYR A 30 5.03 -1.79 -9.89
C TYR A 30 5.17 -0.29 -10.19
N ILE A 31 4.14 0.47 -9.87
CA ILE A 31 4.12 1.91 -10.12
C ILE A 31 4.68 2.63 -8.90
N TYR A 32 5.82 3.28 -9.05
CA TYR A 32 6.36 4.16 -8.02
C TYR A 32 5.45 5.39 -7.80
N GLN A 33 5.08 5.64 -6.54
CA GLN A 33 4.16 6.72 -6.15
C GLN A 33 4.86 7.72 -5.21
N PRO A 34 5.63 8.70 -5.75
CA PRO A 34 6.43 9.62 -4.93
C PRO A 34 5.61 10.59 -4.07
N ASN A 35 4.31 10.69 -4.32
CA ASN A 35 3.41 11.69 -3.73
C ASN A 35 2.57 11.16 -2.56
N ILE A 36 2.68 9.87 -2.20
CA ILE A 36 2.03 9.32 -1.01
C ILE A 36 2.99 9.49 0.17
N ARG A 37 2.82 10.57 0.92
CA ARG A 37 3.75 10.98 2.00
C ARG A 37 3.07 11.21 3.35
N ASP A 38 1.75 11.05 3.39
CA ASP A 38 0.93 11.21 4.58
C ASP A 38 -0.26 10.25 4.55
N ASN A 39 -0.96 10.13 5.68
CA ASN A 39 -2.12 9.24 5.77
C ASN A 39 -3.25 9.68 4.83
N GLN A 40 -3.43 10.99 4.62
CA GLN A 40 -4.50 11.51 3.76
C GLN A 40 -4.32 11.08 2.30
N SER A 41 -3.09 11.17 1.78
CA SER A 41 -2.74 10.72 0.44
C SER A 41 -2.80 9.19 0.31
N LEU A 42 -2.46 8.44 1.36
CA LEU A 42 -2.60 6.99 1.40
C LEU A 42 -4.06 6.55 1.37
N GLU A 43 -4.91 7.14 2.22
CA GLU A 43 -6.35 6.86 2.28
C GLU A 43 -7.05 7.23 0.96
N LYS A 44 -6.69 8.37 0.37
CA LYS A 44 -7.19 8.75 -0.96
C LYS A 44 -6.81 7.74 -2.02
N ASN A 45 -5.55 7.30 -2.05
CA ASN A 45 -5.09 6.28 -2.99
C ASN A 45 -5.85 4.97 -2.80
N PHE A 46 -6.03 4.54 -1.54
CA PHE A 46 -6.80 3.34 -1.20
C PHE A 46 -8.24 3.46 -1.71
N ARG A 47 -8.94 4.59 -1.46
CA ARG A 47 -10.30 4.82 -1.94
C ARG A 47 -10.41 4.66 -3.45
N GLU A 48 -9.53 5.35 -4.20
CA GLU A 48 -9.54 5.33 -5.66
C GLU A 48 -9.34 3.91 -6.20
N LYS A 49 -8.41 3.13 -5.60
CA LYS A 49 -8.15 1.75 -6.01
C LYS A 49 -9.29 0.80 -5.62
N PHE A 50 -9.83 0.94 -4.41
CA PHE A 50 -10.95 0.14 -3.92
C PHE A 50 -12.21 0.34 -4.76
N GLU A 51 -12.57 1.61 -5.02
CA GLU A 51 -13.72 1.97 -5.87
C GLU A 51 -13.56 1.43 -7.30
N THR A 52 -12.35 1.53 -7.87
CA THR A 52 -12.05 1.03 -9.21
C THR A 52 -12.17 -0.49 -9.29
N LEU A 53 -11.58 -1.21 -8.33
CA LEU A 53 -11.59 -2.67 -8.28
C LEU A 53 -13.02 -3.22 -8.15
N ASN A 54 -13.79 -2.65 -7.23
CA ASN A 54 -15.13 -3.12 -6.89
C ASN A 54 -16.24 -2.48 -7.75
N ARG A 55 -15.89 -1.51 -8.62
CA ARG A 55 -16.82 -0.78 -9.51
C ARG A 55 -17.94 -0.06 -8.74
N VAL A 56 -17.55 0.61 -7.66
CA VAL A 56 -18.45 1.33 -6.74
C VAL A 56 -17.99 2.77 -6.59
N ARG A 57 -18.90 3.66 -6.17
CA ARG A 57 -18.56 4.97 -5.61
C ARG A 57 -19.06 5.03 -4.18
N LEU A 58 -18.16 5.25 -3.24
CA LEU A 58 -18.50 5.38 -1.83
C LEU A 58 -18.80 6.85 -1.53
N THR A 59 -19.78 7.11 -0.66
CA THR A 59 -19.89 8.42 -0.02
C THR A 59 -18.74 8.59 0.99
N ASP A 60 -18.47 9.82 1.43
CA ASP A 60 -17.42 10.05 2.43
C ASP A 60 -17.73 9.31 3.75
N LYS A 61 -19.01 9.24 4.11
CA LYS A 61 -19.45 8.51 5.30
C LYS A 61 -19.33 7.00 5.13
N GLU A 62 -19.62 6.46 3.95
CA GLU A 62 -19.38 5.05 3.65
C GLU A 62 -17.89 4.72 3.73
N PHE A 63 -17.03 5.55 3.14
CA PHE A 63 -15.60 5.36 3.14
C PHE A 63 -14.99 5.43 4.55
N SER A 64 -15.42 6.39 5.38
CA SER A 64 -14.97 6.48 6.77
C SER A 64 -15.32 5.24 7.59
N ARG A 65 -16.54 4.70 7.43
CA ARG A 65 -16.95 3.44 8.09
C ARG A 65 -16.11 2.26 7.60
N LEU A 66 -15.86 2.16 6.30
CA LEU A 66 -15.01 1.12 5.73
C LEU A 66 -13.59 1.18 6.32
N LEU A 67 -12.98 2.37 6.39
CA LEU A 67 -11.64 2.54 6.97
C LEU A 67 -11.59 2.13 8.44
N GLU A 68 -12.61 2.49 9.23
CA GLU A 68 -12.70 2.10 10.64
C GLU A 68 -12.80 0.58 10.80
N GLU A 69 -13.58 -0.09 9.95
CA GLU A 69 -13.77 -1.54 9.99
C GLU A 69 -12.51 -2.32 9.62
N ILE A 70 -11.79 -1.90 8.57
CA ILE A 70 -10.62 -2.63 8.05
C ILE A 70 -9.32 -2.33 8.82
N THR A 71 -9.30 -1.28 9.65
CA THR A 71 -8.11 -0.87 10.38
C THR A 71 -8.09 -1.47 11.78
N SER A 72 -7.06 -2.27 12.09
CA SER A 72 -6.89 -2.87 13.41
C SER A 72 -5.42 -2.92 13.84
N PRO A 73 -5.10 -2.67 15.12
CA PRO A 73 -3.75 -2.90 15.64
C PRO A 73 -3.41 -4.39 15.76
N SER A 74 -4.40 -5.29 15.65
CA SER A 74 -4.19 -6.74 15.75
C SER A 74 -3.77 -7.33 14.41
N VAL A 75 -2.50 -7.71 14.29
CA VAL A 75 -1.96 -8.41 13.11
C VAL A 75 -2.78 -9.65 12.76
N PHE A 76 -3.24 -10.41 13.76
CA PHE A 76 -4.08 -11.59 13.54
C PHE A 76 -5.40 -11.23 12.86
N LYS A 77 -6.15 -10.25 13.40
CA LYS A 77 -7.42 -9.80 12.83
C LYS A 77 -7.25 -9.26 11.41
N THR A 78 -6.25 -8.39 11.20
CA THR A 78 -5.96 -7.83 9.87
C THR A 78 -5.59 -8.92 8.87
N SER A 79 -4.77 -9.90 9.27
CA SER A 79 -4.40 -11.01 8.39
C SER A 79 -5.60 -11.89 8.01
N LYS A 80 -6.56 -12.06 8.92
CA LYS A 80 -7.78 -12.83 8.69
C LYS A 80 -8.68 -12.10 7.69
N LEU A 81 -8.92 -10.81 7.93
CA LEU A 81 -9.70 -9.92 7.05
C LEU A 81 -9.21 -9.99 5.59
N LEU A 82 -7.90 -9.88 5.38
CA LEU A 82 -7.27 -9.89 4.04
C LEU A 82 -7.44 -11.19 3.25
N ARG A 83 -7.86 -12.29 3.89
CA ARG A 83 -8.03 -13.61 3.24
C ARG A 83 -9.49 -14.00 3.06
N GLU A 84 -10.40 -13.29 3.71
CA GLU A 84 -11.83 -13.58 3.69
C GLU A 84 -12.54 -12.71 2.66
N ILE A 85 -13.65 -13.21 2.11
CA ILE A 85 -14.60 -12.36 1.37
C ILE A 85 -15.38 -11.58 2.42
N ASN A 86 -15.30 -10.26 2.36
CA ASN A 86 -15.94 -9.37 3.31
C ASN A 86 -17.19 -8.73 2.68
N SER A 87 -18.06 -8.18 3.53
CA SER A 87 -19.25 -7.45 3.09
C SER A 87 -19.39 -6.17 3.87
N PHE A 88 -19.74 -5.10 3.17
CA PHE A 88 -20.01 -3.78 3.73
C PHE A 88 -21.45 -3.37 3.43
N GLU A 89 -22.22 -2.99 4.44
CA GLU A 89 -23.59 -2.50 4.24
C GLU A 89 -23.59 -1.02 3.86
N ARG A 90 -24.09 -0.74 2.65
CA ARG A 90 -24.19 0.61 2.09
C ARG A 90 -25.33 1.41 2.73
N GLU A 91 -25.34 2.72 2.50
CA GLU A 91 -26.37 3.59 3.08
C GLU A 91 -27.78 3.30 2.54
N ASP A 92 -27.89 2.68 1.36
CA ASP A 92 -29.16 2.22 0.78
C ASP A 92 -29.59 0.83 1.27
N GLY A 93 -28.84 0.22 2.20
CA GLY A 93 -29.08 -1.11 2.74
C GLY A 93 -28.63 -2.25 1.83
N THR A 94 -28.01 -1.97 0.68
CA THR A 94 -27.47 -3.01 -0.19
C THR A 94 -26.11 -3.51 0.31
N PRO A 95 -25.84 -4.82 0.30
CA PRO A 95 -24.53 -5.35 0.65
C PRO A 95 -23.55 -5.15 -0.51
N LEU A 96 -22.38 -4.59 -0.22
CA LEU A 96 -21.22 -4.59 -1.10
C LEU A 96 -20.27 -5.70 -0.66
N HIS A 97 -20.14 -6.75 -1.48
CA HIS A 97 -19.11 -7.77 -1.27
C HIS A 97 -17.79 -7.34 -1.88
N TYR A 98 -16.70 -7.52 -1.14
CA TYR A 98 -15.34 -7.17 -1.57
C TYR A 98 -14.32 -8.20 -1.07
N THR A 99 -13.17 -8.21 -1.75
CA THR A 99 -11.96 -9.00 -1.41
C THR A 99 -10.76 -8.09 -1.39
#